data_AF-L8GK54-F1
#
_entry.id   AF-L8GK54-F1
#
_cell.length_a   1.000
_cell.length_b   1.000
_cell.length_c   1.000
_cell.angle_alpha   90.00
_cell.angle_beta   90.00
_cell.angle_gamma   90.00
#
_symmetry.space_group_name_H-M   'P 1'
#
loop_
_entity.id
_entity.type
_entity.pdbx_description
1 polymer ?
#
loop_
_entity_poly.entity_id
_entity_poly.type
_entity_poly.pdbx_seq_one_letter_code
_entity_poly.pdbx_strand_id
1 'polypeptide(L)'
;MEEASIIVASPWITCFCVVKFDLEYGHTLEECQPEVSLPPEEQKNIAFLSFPDCNVNTSSDSLFTFRTRKGDRRLNQFHHGTSPSAAA
;
A
#
# COMPACT_ATOMS: atom_id res chain seq x y z
N MET A 1 32.96 3.62 -15.87
CA MET A 1 32.38 4.62 -14.98
C MET A 1 31.52 3.81 -14.03
N GLU A 2 32.02 3.55 -12.83
CA GLU A 2 31.39 2.66 -11.85
C GLU A 2 30.13 3.37 -11.36
N GLU A 3 28.94 2.90 -11.77
CA GLU A 3 27.67 3.37 -11.22
C GLU A 3 27.65 2.98 -9.75
N ALA A 4 28.02 3.93 -8.89
CA ALA A 4 27.92 3.77 -7.45
C ALA A 4 26.46 3.50 -7.14
N SER A 5 26.14 2.22 -6.92
CA SER A 5 24.89 1.80 -6.29
C SER A 5 24.90 2.40 -4.89
N ILE A 6 24.36 3.60 -4.77
CA ILE A 6 24.03 4.18 -3.49
C ILE A 6 23.04 3.20 -2.88
N ILE A 7 23.47 2.50 -1.83
CA ILE A 7 22.56 1.75 -0.97
C ILE A 7 21.63 2.80 -0.36
N VAL A 8 20.52 3.08 -1.03
CA VAL A 8 19.47 3.93 -0.48
C VAL A 8 18.95 3.18 0.74
N ALA A 9 19.29 3.67 1.93
CA ALA A 9 18.70 3.21 3.16
C ALA A 9 17.18 3.14 2.98
N SER A 10 16.54 2.07 3.47
CA SER A 10 15.07 1.92 3.32
C SER A 10 14.37 3.22 3.72
N PRO A 11 13.52 3.78 2.85
CA PRO A 11 12.94 5.09 3.10
C PRO A 11 12.05 5.05 4.33
N TRP A 12 12.07 6.13 5.12
CA TRP A 12 11.28 6.30 6.34
C TRP A 12 9.76 6.37 6.07
N ILE A 13 9.38 6.73 4.84
CA ILE A 13 8.02 6.67 4.32
C ILE A 13 8.05 5.87 3.02
N THR A 14 7.14 4.90 2.87
CA THR A 14 7.03 4.10 1.63
C THR A 14 6.10 4.77 0.60
N CYS A 15 4.95 5.26 1.05
CA CYS A 15 3.93 5.89 0.22
C CYS A 15 2.93 6.66 1.07
N PHE A 16 2.22 7.60 0.43
CA PHE A 16 1.00 8.22 0.91
C PHE A 16 -0.18 7.54 0.24
N CYS A 17 -1.24 7.28 1.01
CA CYS A 17 -2.46 6.67 0.49
C CYS A 17 -3.66 7.56 0.83
N VAL A 18 -4.56 7.71 -0.12
CA VAL A 18 -5.88 8.31 0.11
C VAL A 18 -6.87 7.17 0.30
N VAL A 19 -7.53 7.14 1.44
CA VAL A 19 -8.58 6.16 1.74
C VAL A 19 -9.91 6.88 1.89
N LYS A 20 -10.95 6.31 1.28
CA LYS A 20 -12.33 6.78 1.40
C LYS A 20 -13.26 5.68 1.90
N PHE A 21 -14.41 6.11 2.41
CA PHE A 21 -15.53 5.21 2.67
C PHE A 21 -16.55 5.35 1.54
N ASP A 22 -16.71 4.30 0.76
CA ASP A 22 -17.75 4.20 -0.25
C ASP A 22 -19.01 3.57 0.37
N LEU A 23 -20.20 4.05 0.04
CA LEU A 23 -21.45 3.55 0.63
C LEU A 23 -21.83 2.14 0.15
N GLU A 24 -21.39 1.73 -1.03
CA GLU A 24 -21.67 0.42 -1.61
C GLU A 24 -20.57 -0.59 -1.27
N TYR A 25 -19.30 -0.18 -1.35
CA TYR A 25 -18.14 -1.07 -1.18
C TYR A 25 -17.46 -0.97 0.19
N GLY A 26 -17.79 0.06 0.99
CA GLY A 26 -17.16 0.34 2.28
C GLY A 26 -15.76 0.96 2.13
N HIS A 27 -14.86 0.61 3.06
CA HIS A 27 -13.49 1.14 3.12
C HIS A 27 -12.67 0.79 1.86
N THR A 28 -12.22 1.80 1.12
CA THR A 28 -11.49 1.60 -0.14
C THR A 28 -10.28 2.53 -0.23
N LEU A 29 -9.12 1.96 -0.61
CA LEU A 29 -7.93 2.72 -0.96
C LEU A 29 -8.10 3.26 -2.39
N GLU A 30 -8.12 4.58 -2.56
CA GLU A 30 -8.41 5.24 -3.83
C GLU A 30 -7.13 5.58 -4.61
N GLU A 31 -6.13 6.12 -3.92
CA GLU A 31 -4.88 6.56 -4.55
C GLU A 31 -3.66 6.21 -3.68
N CYS A 32 -2.53 5.94 -4.33
CA CYS A 32 -1.24 5.70 -3.68
C CYS A 32 -0.12 6.44 -4.42
N GLN A 33 0.66 7.27 -3.72
CA GLN A 33 1.78 8.03 -4.28
C GLN A 33 3.05 7.93 -3.41
N PRO A 34 4.25 7.74 -3.98
CA PRO A 34 4.48 7.29 -5.36
C PRO A 34 3.86 5.91 -5.59
N GLU A 35 3.67 5.54 -6.86
CA GLU A 35 3.09 4.24 -7.21
C GLU A 35 3.97 3.10 -6.65
N VAL A 36 3.43 2.40 -5.66
CA VAL A 36 4.09 1.24 -5.04
C VAL A 36 3.19 0.02 -5.19
N SER A 37 3.81 -1.13 -5.46
CA SER A 37 3.09 -2.40 -5.46
C SER A 37 2.72 -2.77 -4.02
N LEU A 38 1.47 -2.48 -3.65
CA LEU A 38 0.79 -2.97 -2.45
C LEU A 38 -0.05 -4.19 -2.84
N PRO A 39 0.18 -5.38 -2.25
CA PRO A 39 -0.70 -6.53 -2.44
C PRO A 39 -2.16 -6.19 -2.08
N PRO A 40 -3.16 -6.83 -2.71
CA PRO A 40 -4.58 -6.55 -2.44
C PRO A 40 -4.97 -6.68 -0.95
N GLU A 41 -4.36 -7.64 -0.25
CA GLU A 41 -4.57 -7.81 1.20
C GLU A 41 -4.03 -6.63 2.00
N GLU A 42 -2.86 -6.10 1.63
CA GLU A 42 -2.29 -4.91 2.29
C GLU A 42 -3.16 -3.67 2.04
N GLN A 43 -3.64 -3.49 0.80
CA GLN A 43 -4.56 -2.38 0.47
C GLN A 43 -5.85 -2.45 1.30
N LYS A 44 -6.44 -3.65 1.40
CA LYS A 44 -7.65 -3.88 2.21
C LYS A 44 -7.40 -3.61 3.69
N ASN A 45 -6.27 -4.06 4.23
CA ASN A 45 -5.91 -3.83 5.64
C ASN A 45 -5.66 -2.34 5.93
N ILE A 46 -4.97 -1.63 5.04
CA ILE A 46 -4.77 -0.18 5.16
C ILE A 46 -6.12 0.54 5.14
N ALA A 47 -7.01 0.18 4.21
CA ALA A 47 -8.31 0.81 4.10
C ALA A 47 -9.16 0.60 5.35
N PHE A 48 -9.26 -0.64 5.82
CA PHE A 48 -10.04 -0.99 7.02
C PHE A 48 -9.50 -0.29 8.28
N LEU A 49 -8.19 -0.29 8.50
CA LEU A 49 -7.59 0.28 9.71
C LEU A 49 -7.57 1.81 9.73
N SER A 50 -7.84 2.48 8.60
CA SER A 50 -7.89 3.93 8.51
C SER A 50 -9.16 4.56 9.10
N PHE A 51 -10.10 3.75 9.58
CA PHE A 51 -11.31 4.20 10.26
C PHE A 51 -11.38 3.54 11.64
N PRO A 52 -10.92 4.21 12.71
CA PRO A 52 -10.95 3.62 14.04
C PRO A 52 -12.40 3.47 14.54
N ASP A 53 -12.73 2.31 15.11
CA ASP A 53 -14.09 1.97 15.57
C ASP A 53 -14.61 2.83 16.74
N CYS A 54 -13.72 3.63 17.36
CA CYS A 54 -14.10 4.50 18.47
C CYS A 54 -14.75 5.78 17.95
N ASN A 55 -15.99 6.03 18.40
CA ASN A 55 -16.72 7.29 18.23
C ASN A 55 -16.00 8.47 18.92
N VAL A 56 -14.85 8.88 18.39
CA VAL A 56 -14.37 10.25 18.57
C VAL A 56 -15.36 11.11 17.79
N ASN A 57 -16.02 12.01 18.50
CA ASN A 57 -16.85 13.08 17.93
C ASN A 57 -16.29 13.56 16.58
N THR A 58 -16.91 13.08 15.49
CA THR A 58 -16.37 13.06 14.12
C THR A 58 -16.38 14.44 13.44
N SER A 59 -16.50 15.50 14.24
CA SER A 59 -16.51 16.90 13.81
C SER A 59 -15.11 17.49 13.66
N SER A 60 -14.05 16.73 13.92
CA SER A 60 -12.66 17.21 13.88
C SER A 60 -11.71 16.20 13.23
N ASP A 61 -10.64 16.72 12.65
CA ASP A 61 -9.53 15.93 12.10
C ASP A 61 -9.00 14.94 13.16
N SER A 62 -8.80 13.69 12.74
CA SER A 62 -8.33 12.61 13.62
C SER A 62 -6.98 12.10 13.14
N LEU A 63 -5.99 12.11 14.04
CA LEU A 63 -4.66 11.54 13.81
C LEU A 63 -4.49 10.31 14.69
N PHE A 64 -4.27 9.16 14.07
CA PHE A 64 -4.00 7.90 14.76
C PHE A 64 -2.96 7.10 13.99
N THR A 65 -2.47 6.02 14.60
CA THR A 65 -1.46 5.15 14.01
C THR A 65 -1.83 3.71 14.26
N PHE A 66 -1.71 2.88 13.23
CA PHE A 66 -1.92 1.45 13.31
C PHE A 66 -0.71 0.69 12.78
N ARG A 67 -0.57 -0.57 13.20
CA ARG A 67 0.48 -1.46 12.74
C ARG A 67 -0.12 -2.55 11.85
N THR A 68 0.38 -2.66 10.63
CA THR A 68 0.10 -3.79 9.75
C THR A 68 1.27 -4.79 9.74
N ARG A 69 1.00 -6.06 9.48
CA ARG A 69 2.05 -7.05 9.21
C ARG A 69 2.42 -6.94 7.73
N LYS A 70 3.69 -6.69 7.43
CA LYS A 70 4.20 -6.73 6.06
C LYS A 70 4.05 -8.17 5.55
N GLY A 71 3.28 -8.39 4.49
CA GLY A 71 3.27 -9.69 3.81
C GLY A 71 4.68 -9.98 3.28
N ASP A 72 4.99 -11.23 2.96
CA ASP A 72 6.30 -11.55 2.37
C ASP A 72 6.41 -10.92 0.96
N ARG A 73 6.95 -9.70 0.90
CA ARG A 73 7.13 -8.94 -0.34
C ARG A 73 8.16 -9.57 -1.29
N ARG A 74 8.85 -10.64 -0.89
CA ARG A 74 9.80 -11.36 -1.75
C ARG A 74 9.11 -12.27 -2.76
N LEU A 75 7.90 -12.76 -2.48
CA LEU A 75 7.20 -13.69 -3.39
C LEU A 75 6.47 -12.99 -4.55
N ASN A 76 6.17 -11.69 -4.42
CA ASN A 76 5.33 -10.98 -5.40
C ASN A 76 6.08 -10.07 -6.39
N GLN A 77 7.41 -9.96 -6.32
CA GLN A 77 8.19 -9.18 -7.30
C GLN A 77 8.36 -9.88 -8.67
N PHE A 78 7.90 -11.13 -8.84
CA PHE A 78 8.10 -11.91 -10.07
C PHE A 78 7.00 -11.79 -11.13
N HIS A 79 6.00 -10.90 -11.00
CA HIS A 79 4.94 -10.76 -12.01
C HIS A 79 5.16 -9.61 -13.01
N HIS A 80 6.33 -8.97 -13.05
CA HIS A 80 6.71 -8.09 -14.14
C HIS A 80 7.67 -8.81 -15.09
N GLY A 81 7.12 -9.44 -16.13
CA GLY A 81 7.85 -9.74 -17.36
C GLY A 81 7.70 -11.16 -17.92
N THR A 82 7.22 -11.21 -19.17
CA THR A 82 7.30 -12.28 -20.17
C THR A 82 6.23 -13.37 -20.14
N SER A 83 5.18 -13.16 -20.95
CA SER A 83 4.52 -14.27 -21.64
C SER A 83 5.58 -15.02 -22.46
N PRO A 84 5.67 -16.36 -22.38
CA PRO A 84 6.44 -17.11 -23.34
C PRO A 84 5.71 -17.03 -24.67
N SER A 85 6.32 -16.33 -25.63
CA SER A 85 6.00 -16.47 -27.05
C SER A 85 6.05 -17.96 -27.37
N ALA A 86 4.92 -18.54 -27.73
CA ALA A 86 4.82 -19.91 -28.21
C ALA A 86 5.81 -20.10 -29.37
N ALA A 87 6.80 -20.94 -29.12
CA ALA A 87 7.69 -21.49 -30.13
C ALA A 87 7.29 -22.96 -30.35
N ALA A 88 7.40 -23.36 -31.61
CA ALA A 88 7.07 -24.64 -32.24
C ALA A 88 5.61 -24.78 -32.72
#